data_AF-A0A7X8JVW2-F1
#
_entry.id   AF-A0A7X8JVW2-F1
#
_cell.length_a   1.000
_cell.length_b   1.000
_cell.length_c   1.000
_cell.angle_alpha   90.00
_cell.angle_beta   90.00
_cell.angle_gamma   90.00
#
_symmetry.space_group_name_H-M   'P 1'
#
loop_
_entity.id
_entity.type
_entity.pdbx_description
1 polymer ?
#
loop_
_entity_poly.entity_id
_entity_poly.type
_entity_poly.pdbx_seq_one_letter_code
_entity_poly.pdbx_strand_id
1 'polypeptide(L)'
;METKKILKIAALNIGIALANIILFSPGLMNIRLNSSDALSVAIGGSAIFLSLSFFFYGNYKLLSHKVLTIKISDIKTHEDCLIALNQSYGKKTFDNSITTMKEQIKRLNKRKDKIFSILSQKFNVIDEVYERFNATIFDVEYVFISNTKSILHKISAFDEEDYESIRHDHAQKKFSTEVITSKMNIYNEYISFVKEAIEDNEEIILKLDALLLEISKFNTLEAGEIDNMREIKEMDELIRKSKYYR
;
A
#
# COMPACT_ATOMS: atom_id res chain seq x y z
N MET A 1 10.16 20.55 -6.20
CA MET A 1 10.30 19.27 -6.93
C MET A 1 11.34 18.44 -6.19
N GLU A 2 11.06 17.19 -5.80
CA GLU A 2 12.01 16.39 -5.01
C GLU A 2 13.39 16.30 -5.70
N THR A 3 14.47 16.45 -4.94
CA THR A 3 15.87 16.37 -5.44
C THR A 3 16.14 15.06 -6.18
N LYS A 4 15.55 13.94 -5.73
CA LYS A 4 15.62 12.64 -6.42
C LYS A 4 14.97 12.68 -7.81
N LYS A 5 13.88 13.44 -7.98
CA LYS A 5 13.17 13.60 -9.25
C LYS A 5 13.99 14.45 -10.22
N ILE A 6 14.61 15.52 -9.73
CA ILE A 6 15.54 16.36 -10.50
C ILE A 6 16.72 15.54 -11.00
N LEU A 7 17.34 14.73 -10.12
CA LEU A 7 18.48 13.89 -10.47
C LEU A 7 18.13 12.86 -11.55
N LYS A 8 16.95 12.23 -11.47
CA LYS A 8 16.49 11.27 -12.47
C LYS A 8 16.21 11.92 -13.84
N ILE A 9 15.61 13.11 -13.85
CA ILE A 9 15.38 13.88 -15.08
C ILE A 9 16.73 14.27 -15.71
N ALA A 10 17.65 14.78 -14.91
CA ALA A 10 18.99 15.15 -15.36
C ALA A 10 19.75 13.94 -15.92
N ALA A 11 19.74 12.80 -15.21
CA ALA A 11 20.40 11.58 -15.65
C ALA A 11 19.84 11.05 -16.98
N LEU A 12 18.51 11.07 -17.16
CA LEU A 12 17.88 10.68 -18.42
C LEU A 12 18.33 11.57 -19.58
N ASN A 13 18.29 12.89 -19.41
CA ASN A 13 18.65 13.84 -20.46
C ASN A 13 20.15 13.80 -20.79
N ILE A 14 21.01 13.65 -19.77
CA ILE A 14 22.46 13.45 -19.96
C ILE A 14 22.73 12.15 -20.71
N GLY A 15 22.04 11.06 -20.36
CA GLY A 15 22.19 9.77 -21.06
C GLY A 15 21.83 9.86 -22.54
N ILE A 16 20.72 10.53 -22.87
CA ILE A 16 20.31 10.77 -24.26
C ILE A 16 21.36 11.61 -25.00
N ALA A 17 21.88 12.67 -24.36
CA ALA A 17 22.92 13.51 -24.95
C ALA A 17 24.22 12.73 -25.24
N LEU A 18 24.69 11.93 -24.27
CA LEU A 18 25.88 11.10 -24.42
C LEU A 18 25.71 10.05 -25.52
N ALA A 19 24.55 9.40 -25.61
CA ALA A 19 24.27 8.44 -26.68
C ALA A 19 24.36 9.08 -28.06
N ASN A 20 23.77 10.27 -28.24
CA ASN A 20 23.87 11.02 -29.50
C ASN A 20 25.32 11.45 -29.79
N ILE A 21 26.08 11.90 -28.79
CA ILE A 21 27.50 12.23 -28.97
C ILE A 21 28.29 11.00 -29.43
N ILE A 22 28.06 9.83 -28.84
CA ILE A 22 28.76 8.60 -29.22
C ILE A 22 28.46 8.21 -30.68
N LEU A 23 27.19 8.27 -31.07
CA LEU A 23 26.72 7.89 -32.40
C LEU A 23 27.20 8.86 -33.50
N PHE A 24 27.09 10.17 -33.26
CA PHE A 24 27.33 11.19 -34.29
C PHE A 24 28.73 11.83 -34.24
N SER A 25 29.52 11.58 -33.19
CA SER A 25 30.87 12.16 -33.08
C SER A 25 31.82 11.56 -34.13
N PRO A 26 32.58 12.40 -34.86
CA PRO A 26 33.60 11.95 -35.81
C PRO A 26 34.72 11.10 -35.18
N GLY A 27 34.97 11.25 -33.88
CA GLY A 27 36.01 10.53 -33.14
C GLY A 27 35.57 9.20 -32.54
N LEU A 28 34.29 8.81 -32.72
CA LEU A 28 33.71 7.58 -32.18
C LEU A 28 33.06 6.78 -33.32
N MET A 29 31.72 6.69 -33.35
CA MET A 29 31.01 5.90 -34.37
C MET A 29 30.82 6.65 -35.69
N ASN A 30 30.87 7.99 -35.68
CA ASN A 30 30.84 8.85 -36.87
C ASN A 30 29.70 8.49 -37.86
N ILE A 31 28.51 8.20 -37.35
CA ILE A 31 27.34 7.93 -38.20
C ILE A 31 26.93 9.24 -38.86
N ARG A 32 26.87 9.25 -40.19
CA ARG A 32 26.56 10.45 -40.96
C ARG A 32 25.18 10.33 -41.57
N LEU A 33 24.37 11.37 -41.38
CA LEU A 33 23.02 11.45 -41.94
C LEU A 33 23.02 11.77 -43.43
N ASN A 34 24.13 12.32 -43.94
CA ASN A 34 24.32 12.70 -45.34
C ASN A 34 25.31 11.76 -46.06
N SER A 35 25.43 10.51 -45.62
CA SER A 35 26.26 9.51 -46.31
C SER A 35 25.51 8.89 -47.50
N SER A 36 26.26 8.40 -48.49
CA SER A 36 25.72 7.58 -49.58
C SER A 36 25.33 6.15 -49.12
N ASP A 37 25.73 5.75 -47.91
CA ASP A 37 25.37 4.47 -47.31
C ASP A 37 23.99 4.52 -46.65
N ALA A 38 23.07 3.71 -47.15
CA ALA A 38 21.68 3.63 -46.67
C ALA A 38 21.58 3.12 -45.22
N LEU A 39 22.51 2.24 -44.79
CA LEU A 39 22.51 1.70 -43.44
C LEU A 39 22.86 2.79 -42.41
N SER A 40 23.92 3.57 -42.65
CA SER A 40 24.30 4.72 -41.81
C SER A 40 23.17 5.73 -41.67
N VAL A 41 22.48 6.07 -42.77
CA VAL A 41 21.34 7.00 -42.75
C VAL A 41 20.18 6.45 -41.94
N ALA A 42 19.84 5.16 -42.11
CA ALA A 42 18.75 4.51 -41.37
C ALA A 42 19.03 4.43 -39.86
N ILE A 43 20.27 4.08 -39.47
CA ILE A 43 20.67 4.02 -38.06
C ILE A 43 20.66 5.43 -37.45
N GLY A 44 21.22 6.42 -38.14
CA GLY A 44 21.24 7.81 -37.66
C GLY A 44 19.83 8.40 -37.52
N GLY A 45 18.95 8.18 -38.50
CA GLY A 45 17.56 8.61 -38.43
C GLY A 45 16.78 7.95 -37.29
N SER A 46 16.96 6.64 -37.12
CA SER A 46 16.32 5.89 -36.03
C SER A 46 16.80 6.34 -34.65
N ALA A 47 18.09 6.62 -34.51
CA ALA A 47 18.68 7.14 -33.27
C ALA A 47 18.10 8.51 -32.88
N ILE A 48 17.90 9.41 -33.84
CA ILE A 48 17.27 10.71 -33.59
C ILE A 48 15.82 10.52 -33.14
N PHE A 49 15.06 9.68 -33.87
CA PHE A 49 13.65 9.41 -33.54
C PHE A 49 13.50 8.80 -32.15
N LEU A 50 14.34 7.82 -31.80
CA LEU A 50 14.35 7.19 -30.47
C LEU A 50 14.78 8.18 -29.38
N SER A 51 15.80 8.99 -29.62
CA SER A 51 16.23 10.05 -28.70
C SER A 51 15.09 11.03 -28.40
N LEU A 52 14.38 11.47 -29.44
CA LEU A 52 13.25 12.38 -29.31
C LEU A 52 12.08 11.72 -28.56
N SER A 53 11.79 10.47 -28.89
CA SER A 53 10.75 9.66 -28.23
C SER A 53 11.05 9.45 -26.75
N PHE A 54 12.29 9.06 -26.41
CA PHE A 54 12.71 8.88 -25.02
C PHE A 54 12.75 10.19 -24.24
N PHE A 55 13.15 11.29 -24.90
CA PHE A 55 13.11 12.61 -24.28
C PHE A 55 11.67 12.99 -23.92
N PHE A 56 10.74 12.98 -24.87
CA PHE A 56 9.36 13.38 -24.60
C PHE A 56 8.65 12.41 -23.67
N TYR A 57 8.65 11.11 -23.96
CA TYR A 57 7.97 10.11 -23.15
C TYR A 57 8.59 9.98 -21.75
N GLY A 58 9.92 9.92 -21.66
CA GLY A 58 10.62 9.75 -20.40
C GLY A 58 10.45 10.95 -19.48
N ASN A 59 10.61 12.18 -20.00
CA ASN A 59 10.34 13.38 -19.21
C ASN A 59 8.86 13.50 -18.85
N TYR A 60 7.94 13.22 -19.78
CA TYR A 60 6.49 13.23 -19.50
C TYR A 60 6.12 12.24 -18.40
N LYS A 61 6.57 10.98 -18.48
CA LYS A 61 6.30 9.94 -17.47
C LYS A 61 6.87 10.32 -16.11
N LEU A 62 8.09 10.85 -16.08
CA LEU A 62 8.76 11.20 -14.84
C LEU A 62 8.13 12.46 -14.21
N LEU A 63 7.76 13.47 -15.01
CA LEU A 63 7.06 14.67 -14.56
C LEU A 63 5.62 14.38 -14.12
N SER A 64 4.89 13.56 -14.89
CA SER A 64 3.49 13.19 -14.68
C SER A 64 3.28 12.09 -13.65
N HIS A 65 4.33 11.58 -13.02
CA HIS A 65 4.20 10.81 -11.79
C HIS A 65 3.67 11.75 -10.69
N LYS A 66 2.36 11.96 -10.70
CA LYS A 66 1.60 12.55 -9.60
C LYS A 66 1.58 11.49 -8.51
N VAL A 67 1.93 11.88 -7.29
CA VAL A 67 1.64 11.07 -6.11
C VAL A 67 0.13 10.84 -6.15
N LEU A 68 -0.29 9.59 -6.33
CA LEU A 68 -1.71 9.24 -6.29
C LEU A 68 -2.20 9.67 -4.90
N THR A 69 -3.14 10.61 -4.89
CA THR A 69 -3.83 11.08 -3.68
C THR A 69 -5.22 10.46 -3.69
N ILE A 70 -5.61 9.81 -2.59
CA ILE A 70 -6.90 9.12 -2.48
C ILE A 70 -7.61 9.63 -1.23
N LYS A 71 -8.90 9.90 -1.32
CA LYS A 71 -9.69 10.24 -0.14
C LYS A 71 -9.99 8.96 0.63
N ILE A 72 -10.02 9.05 1.96
CA ILE A 72 -10.30 7.90 2.82
C ILE A 72 -11.68 7.28 2.50
N SER A 73 -12.66 8.10 2.09
CA SER A 73 -13.99 7.67 1.64
C SER A 73 -13.95 6.72 0.44
N ASP A 74 -12.94 6.87 -0.42
CA ASP A 74 -12.88 6.23 -1.73
C ASP A 74 -12.08 4.92 -1.71
N ILE A 75 -11.46 4.59 -0.58
CA ILE A 75 -10.70 3.34 -0.39
C ILE A 75 -11.64 2.15 -0.55
N LYS A 76 -11.35 1.23 -1.46
CA LYS A 76 -12.12 -0.01 -1.66
C LYS A 76 -11.25 -1.25 -1.65
N THR A 77 -9.97 -1.11 -1.98
CA THR A 77 -9.04 -2.21 -2.16
C THR A 77 -7.85 -2.11 -1.21
N HIS A 78 -7.10 -3.20 -1.07
CA HIS A 78 -5.85 -3.18 -0.30
C HIS A 78 -4.80 -2.22 -0.90
N GLU A 79 -4.78 -2.04 -2.22
CA GLU A 79 -3.87 -1.11 -2.89
C GLU A 79 -4.23 0.35 -2.53
N ASP A 80 -5.52 0.67 -2.49
CA ASP A 80 -6.01 1.96 -2.03
C ASP A 80 -5.58 2.24 -0.58
N CYS A 81 -5.65 1.23 0.30
CA CYS A 81 -5.14 1.33 1.67
C CYS A 81 -3.64 1.65 1.70
N LEU A 82 -2.82 0.96 0.91
CA LEU A 82 -1.39 1.23 0.84
C LEU A 82 -1.08 2.65 0.36
N ILE A 83 -1.83 3.14 -0.64
CA ILE A 83 -1.71 4.49 -1.16
C ILE A 83 -2.08 5.53 -0.10
N ALA A 84 -3.21 5.35 0.60
CA ALA A 84 -3.66 6.25 1.67
C ALA A 84 -2.72 6.25 2.88
N LEU A 85 -2.15 5.10 3.24
CA LEU A 85 -1.14 4.99 4.29
C LEU A 85 0.15 5.71 3.91
N ASN A 86 0.57 5.60 2.66
CA ASN A 86 1.73 6.35 2.17
C ASN A 86 1.51 7.87 2.24
N GLN A 87 0.29 8.35 2.03
CA GLN A 87 -0.05 9.78 2.16
C GLN A 87 -0.08 10.27 3.61
N SER A 88 -0.28 9.36 4.57
CA SER A 88 -0.42 9.69 5.98
C SER A 88 0.92 9.74 6.74
N TYR A 89 2.03 9.38 6.09
CA TYR A 89 3.38 9.52 6.68
C TYR A 89 3.73 10.98 6.96
N GLY A 90 4.59 11.18 7.96
CA GLY A 90 5.09 12.50 8.37
C GLY A 90 4.59 12.94 9.73
N LYS A 91 3.62 12.22 10.31
CA LYS A 91 3.26 12.32 11.73
C LYS A 91 4.10 11.30 12.50
N LYS A 92 5.17 11.76 13.17
CA LYS A 92 6.16 10.89 13.81
C LYS A 92 5.51 9.95 14.82
N THR A 93 4.47 10.42 15.51
CA THR A 93 3.66 9.61 16.44
C THR A 93 3.15 8.30 15.83
N PHE A 94 2.84 8.27 14.53
CA PHE A 94 2.22 7.13 13.86
C PHE A 94 3.09 6.45 12.79
N ASP A 95 4.31 6.90 12.53
CA ASP A 95 5.14 6.34 11.45
C ASP A 95 5.38 4.83 11.62
N ASN A 96 5.59 4.37 12.86
CA ASN A 96 5.71 2.94 13.17
C ASN A 96 4.38 2.21 12.94
N SER A 97 3.28 2.76 13.42
CA SER A 97 1.93 2.22 13.22
C SER A 97 1.60 2.06 11.74
N ILE A 98 1.86 3.08 10.92
CA ILE A 98 1.66 3.06 9.46
C ILE A 98 2.53 1.98 8.81
N THR A 99 3.76 1.82 9.25
CA THR A 99 4.67 0.78 8.74
C THR A 99 4.15 -0.62 9.06
N THR A 100 3.74 -0.87 10.30
CA THR A 100 3.10 -2.12 10.72
C THR A 100 1.84 -2.42 9.90
N MET A 101 0.96 -1.43 9.70
CA MET A 101 -0.27 -1.62 8.91
C MET A 101 0.02 -2.00 7.46
N LYS A 102 1.04 -1.40 6.84
CA LYS A 102 1.44 -1.78 5.47
C LYS A 102 1.93 -3.22 5.39
N GLU A 103 2.64 -3.69 6.40
CA GLU A 103 3.05 -5.08 6.50
C GLU A 103 1.85 -6.01 6.73
N GLN A 104 0.91 -5.62 7.61
CA GLN A 104 -0.33 -6.35 7.85
C GLN A 104 -1.16 -6.49 6.57
N ILE A 105 -1.35 -5.43 5.77
CA ILE A 105 -2.06 -5.48 4.48
C ILE A 105 -1.39 -6.48 3.53
N LYS A 106 -0.06 -6.44 3.39
CA LYS A 106 0.68 -7.39 2.55
C LYS A 106 0.54 -8.83 3.05
N ARG A 107 0.59 -9.02 4.38
CA ARG A 107 0.41 -10.34 5.00
C ARG A 107 -0.99 -10.87 4.72
N LEU A 108 -2.03 -10.07 4.96
CA LEU A 108 -3.43 -10.39 4.68
C LEU A 108 -3.60 -10.90 3.25
N ASN A 109 -3.16 -10.10 2.26
CA ASN A 109 -3.32 -10.45 0.85
C ASN A 109 -2.59 -11.77 0.50
N LYS A 110 -1.37 -11.95 1.02
CA LYS A 110 -0.61 -13.20 0.83
C LYS A 110 -1.30 -14.42 1.44
N ARG A 111 -2.00 -14.29 2.58
CA ARG A 111 -2.76 -15.40 3.19
C ARG A 111 -3.99 -15.72 2.36
N LYS A 112 -4.73 -14.69 1.95
CA LYS A 112 -5.88 -14.81 1.07
C LYS A 112 -5.54 -15.58 -0.21
N ASP A 113 -4.48 -15.17 -0.91
CA ASP A 113 -4.03 -15.82 -2.14
C ASP A 113 -3.66 -17.30 -1.91
N LYS A 114 -3.01 -17.61 -0.78
CA LYS A 114 -2.66 -18.98 -0.41
C LYS A 114 -3.89 -19.83 -0.12
N ILE A 115 -4.85 -19.30 0.65
CA ILE A 115 -6.10 -20.00 0.96
C ILE A 115 -6.82 -20.35 -0.34
N PHE A 116 -7.02 -19.37 -1.23
CA PHE A 116 -7.65 -19.61 -2.52
C PHE A 116 -6.86 -20.59 -3.40
N SER A 117 -5.53 -20.51 -3.40
CA SER A 117 -4.70 -21.48 -4.12
C SER A 117 -4.87 -22.91 -3.62
N ILE A 118 -5.04 -23.13 -2.31
CA ILE A 118 -5.26 -24.47 -1.74
C ILE A 118 -6.69 -24.92 -2.03
N LEU A 119 -7.68 -24.03 -1.89
CA LEU A 119 -9.08 -24.34 -2.17
C LEU A 119 -9.28 -24.74 -3.64
N SER A 120 -8.72 -24.00 -4.60
CA SER A 120 -8.82 -24.32 -6.03
C SER A 120 -8.10 -25.63 -6.43
N GLN A 121 -7.20 -26.15 -5.59
CA GLN A 121 -6.57 -27.46 -5.81
C GLN A 121 -7.44 -28.62 -5.31
N LYS A 122 -8.29 -28.35 -4.32
CA LYS A 122 -9.09 -29.37 -3.62
C LYS A 122 -10.55 -29.41 -4.07
N PHE A 123 -11.08 -28.27 -4.52
CA PHE A 123 -12.48 -28.06 -4.85
C PHE A 123 -12.61 -27.39 -6.21
N ASN A 124 -13.71 -27.66 -6.91
CA ASN A 124 -14.09 -26.91 -8.09
C ASN A 124 -14.65 -25.54 -7.66
N VAL A 125 -14.45 -24.51 -8.48
CA VAL A 125 -14.87 -23.13 -8.17
C VAL A 125 -16.40 -23.00 -8.05
N ILE A 126 -17.15 -23.94 -8.64
CA ILE A 126 -18.61 -23.98 -8.62
C ILE A 126 -19.13 -24.73 -7.36
N ASP A 127 -18.24 -25.32 -6.55
CA ASP A 127 -18.64 -26.04 -5.35
C ASP A 127 -19.11 -25.06 -4.27
N GLU A 128 -20.21 -25.39 -3.60
CA GLU A 128 -20.79 -24.59 -2.50
C GLU A 128 -19.78 -24.37 -1.36
N VAL A 129 -18.91 -25.35 -1.15
CA VAL A 129 -17.73 -25.29 -0.28
C VAL A 129 -16.83 -24.11 -0.63
N TYR A 130 -16.46 -23.97 -1.91
CA TYR A 130 -15.57 -22.92 -2.38
C TYR A 130 -16.23 -21.55 -2.20
N GLU A 131 -17.50 -21.41 -2.56
CA GLU A 131 -18.26 -20.18 -2.41
C GLU A 131 -18.41 -19.74 -0.94
N ARG A 132 -18.60 -20.69 -0.01
CA ARG A 132 -18.67 -20.37 1.44
C ARG A 132 -17.36 -19.80 1.96
N PHE A 133 -16.23 -20.42 1.65
CA PHE A 133 -14.92 -19.87 1.98
C PHE A 133 -14.72 -18.50 1.33
N ASN A 134 -15.02 -18.38 0.04
CA ASN A 134 -14.88 -17.15 -0.71
C ASN A 134 -15.61 -15.98 -0.04
N ALA A 135 -16.89 -16.18 0.31
CA ALA A 135 -17.70 -15.18 0.99
C ALA A 135 -17.09 -14.78 2.36
N THR A 136 -16.74 -15.74 3.22
CA THR A 136 -16.16 -15.45 4.54
C THR A 136 -14.82 -14.72 4.43
N ILE A 137 -13.95 -15.11 3.50
CA ILE A 137 -12.66 -14.45 3.28
C ILE A 137 -12.85 -13.01 2.79
N PHE A 138 -13.77 -12.77 1.85
CA PHE A 138 -14.08 -11.42 1.37
C PHE A 138 -14.70 -10.53 2.45
N ASP A 139 -15.59 -11.07 3.28
CA ASP A 139 -16.17 -10.35 4.41
C ASP A 139 -15.07 -9.97 5.41
N VAL A 140 -14.12 -10.86 5.71
CA VAL A 140 -12.98 -10.53 6.58
C VAL A 140 -12.05 -9.47 5.95
N GLU A 141 -11.77 -9.54 4.65
CA GLU A 141 -11.02 -8.49 3.95
C GLU A 141 -11.74 -7.14 4.05
N TYR A 142 -13.06 -7.13 3.90
CA TYR A 142 -13.87 -5.93 4.04
C TYR A 142 -13.74 -5.32 5.45
N VAL A 143 -13.81 -6.15 6.49
CA VAL A 143 -13.62 -5.72 7.88
C VAL A 143 -12.25 -5.10 8.09
N PHE A 144 -11.21 -5.77 7.61
CA PHE A 144 -9.83 -5.28 7.70
C PHE A 144 -9.67 -3.91 7.02
N ILE A 145 -10.23 -3.75 5.81
CA ILE A 145 -10.20 -2.47 5.08
C ILE A 145 -11.00 -1.39 5.83
N SER A 146 -12.16 -1.74 6.39
CA SER A 146 -12.98 -0.81 7.18
C SER A 146 -12.23 -0.33 8.41
N ASN A 147 -11.56 -1.23 9.14
CA ASN A 147 -10.76 -0.85 10.30
C ASN A 147 -9.55 0.01 9.91
N THR A 148 -8.91 -0.29 8.78
CA THR A 148 -7.84 0.55 8.22
C THR A 148 -8.32 1.98 7.92
N LYS A 149 -9.54 2.15 7.40
CA LYS A 149 -10.15 3.48 7.21
C LYS A 149 -10.35 4.22 8.54
N SER A 150 -10.85 3.54 9.57
CA SER A 150 -11.03 4.12 10.90
C SER A 150 -9.72 4.62 11.48
N ILE A 151 -8.63 3.83 11.34
CA ILE A 151 -7.28 4.24 11.73
C ILE A 151 -6.84 5.48 10.95
N LEU A 152 -6.98 5.47 9.62
CA LEU A 152 -6.62 6.60 8.77
C LEU A 152 -7.38 7.88 9.14
N HIS A 153 -8.66 7.78 9.49
CA HIS A 153 -9.44 8.92 9.98
C HIS A 153 -8.87 9.49 11.29
N LYS A 154 -8.48 8.64 12.24
CA LYS A 154 -7.88 9.07 13.51
C LYS A 154 -6.51 9.70 13.32
N ILE A 155 -5.65 9.11 12.48
CA ILE A 155 -4.35 9.67 12.11
C ILE A 155 -4.53 11.03 11.42
N SER A 156 -5.51 11.16 10.52
CA SER A 156 -5.79 12.41 9.83
C SER A 156 -6.31 13.52 10.75
N ALA A 157 -7.11 13.16 11.77
CA ALA A 157 -7.67 14.11 12.74
C ALA A 157 -6.66 14.54 13.83
N PHE A 158 -5.61 13.75 14.05
CA PHE A 158 -4.59 14.05 15.05
C PHE A 158 -3.75 15.27 14.65
N ASP A 159 -3.70 16.30 15.50
CA ASP A 159 -2.81 17.44 15.32
C ASP A 159 -1.44 17.17 15.98
N GLU A 160 -0.43 16.86 15.17
CA GLU A 160 0.93 16.55 15.64
C GLU A 160 1.64 17.81 16.17
N GLU A 161 1.36 18.98 15.60
CA GLU A 161 2.01 20.22 16.00
C GLU A 161 1.48 20.68 17.36
N ASP A 162 0.16 20.63 17.57
CA ASP A 162 -0.44 20.94 18.88
C ASP A 162 0.00 19.90 19.93
N TYR A 163 0.03 18.60 19.58
CA TYR A 163 0.51 17.55 20.48
C TYR A 163 1.94 17.80 20.97
N GLU A 164 2.88 18.08 20.07
CA GLU A 164 4.27 18.39 20.45
C GLU A 164 4.37 19.72 21.21
N SER A 165 3.55 20.71 20.88
CA SER A 165 3.49 21.97 21.61
C SER A 165 3.04 21.78 23.08
N ILE A 166 2.05 20.92 23.33
CA ILE A 166 1.56 20.61 24.68
C ILE A 166 2.66 19.93 25.50
N ARG A 167 3.44 19.03 24.88
CA ARG A 167 4.58 18.39 25.55
C ARG A 167 5.66 19.40 25.93
N HIS A 168 5.90 20.40 25.08
CA HIS A 168 6.81 21.50 25.40
C HIS A 168 6.26 22.46 26.47
N ASP A 169 4.97 22.79 26.43
CA ASP A 169 4.33 23.66 27.41
C ASP A 169 4.21 23.01 28.79
N HIS A 170 4.10 21.68 28.84
CA HIS A 170 4.27 20.90 30.08
C HIS A 170 5.66 21.11 30.69
N ALA A 171 6.71 21.09 29.87
CA ALA A 171 8.07 21.35 30.33
C ALA A 171 8.27 22.80 30.79
N GLN A 172 7.54 23.76 30.21
CA GLN A 172 7.65 25.19 30.49
C GLN A 172 6.63 25.72 31.52
N LYS A 173 5.73 24.87 32.04
CA LYS A 173 4.66 25.23 33.00
C LYS A 173 3.81 26.44 32.56
N LYS A 174 3.52 26.59 31.26
CA LYS A 174 2.72 27.73 30.75
C LYS A 174 1.24 27.67 31.12
N PHE A 175 0.70 26.46 31.33
CA PHE A 175 -0.69 26.22 31.71
C PHE A 175 -0.77 25.43 33.03
N SER A 176 -1.97 25.38 33.63
CA SER A 176 -2.19 24.52 34.80
C SER A 176 -2.00 23.05 34.45
N THR A 177 -1.57 22.26 35.43
CA THR A 177 -1.37 20.82 35.24
C THR A 177 -2.68 20.13 34.83
N GLU A 178 -3.85 20.53 35.37
CA GLU A 178 -5.11 19.91 34.96
C GLU A 178 -5.42 20.12 33.47
N VAL A 179 -5.17 21.32 32.94
CA VAL A 179 -5.42 21.63 31.53
C VAL A 179 -4.51 20.81 30.62
N ILE A 180 -3.22 20.71 30.98
CA ILE A 180 -2.23 19.95 30.21
C ILE A 180 -2.56 18.45 30.24
N THR A 181 -2.88 17.90 31.41
CA THR A 181 -3.29 16.50 31.55
C THR A 181 -4.55 16.21 30.74
N SER A 182 -5.55 17.09 30.78
CA SER A 182 -6.80 16.92 30.02
C SER A 182 -6.55 16.89 28.52
N LYS A 183 -5.75 17.84 28.00
CA LYS A 183 -5.35 17.85 26.59
C LYS A 183 -4.56 16.59 26.20
N MET A 184 -3.60 16.19 27.02
CA MET A 184 -2.79 14.99 26.77
C MET A 184 -3.64 13.72 26.72
N ASN A 185 -4.66 13.61 27.58
CA ASN A 185 -5.57 12.48 27.58
C ASN A 185 -6.36 12.36 26.27
N ILE A 186 -6.79 13.49 25.69
CA ILE A 186 -7.47 13.50 24.38
C ILE A 186 -6.53 12.94 23.29
N TYR A 187 -5.28 13.39 23.23
CA TYR A 187 -4.31 12.88 22.25
C TYR A 187 -3.97 11.40 22.48
N ASN A 188 -3.84 10.99 23.73
CA ASN A 188 -3.63 9.59 24.09
C ASN A 188 -4.81 8.70 23.66
N GLU A 189 -6.04 9.22 23.62
CA GLU A 189 -7.21 8.47 23.11
C GLU A 189 -7.03 8.12 21.62
N TYR A 190 -6.55 9.07 20.79
CA TYR A 190 -6.23 8.78 19.39
C TYR A 190 -5.13 7.72 19.27
N ILE A 191 -4.07 7.84 20.07
CA ILE A 191 -2.93 6.92 20.03
C ILE A 191 -3.35 5.51 20.45
N SER A 192 -4.08 5.40 21.56
CA SER A 192 -4.59 4.13 22.07
C SER A 192 -5.55 3.48 21.08
N PHE A 193 -6.49 4.24 20.51
CA PHE A 193 -7.39 3.72 19.48
C PHE A 193 -6.63 3.14 18.28
N VAL A 194 -5.64 3.88 17.75
CA VAL A 194 -4.85 3.40 16.61
C VAL A 194 -4.11 2.12 16.96
N LYS A 195 -3.57 2.02 18.18
CA LYS A 195 -2.88 0.82 18.64
C LYS A 195 -3.82 -0.38 18.77
N GLU A 196 -4.95 -0.22 19.44
CA GLU A 196 -5.97 -1.26 19.61
C GLU A 196 -6.49 -1.75 18.25
N ALA A 197 -6.80 -0.83 17.33
CA ALA A 197 -7.24 -1.19 15.99
C ALA A 197 -6.16 -1.95 15.18
N ILE A 198 -4.87 -1.67 15.40
CA ILE A 198 -3.78 -2.45 14.77
C ILE A 198 -3.68 -3.86 15.37
N GLU A 199 -3.95 -4.00 16.67
CA GLU A 199 -4.02 -5.31 17.34
C GLU A 199 -5.22 -6.12 16.81
N ASP A 200 -6.39 -5.50 16.61
CA ASP A 200 -7.56 -6.14 15.99
C ASP A 200 -7.25 -6.66 14.57
N ASN A 201 -6.51 -5.88 13.78
CA ASN A 201 -6.03 -6.30 12.46
C ASN A 201 -5.08 -7.49 12.53
N GLU A 202 -4.26 -7.59 13.57
CA GLU A 202 -3.39 -8.75 13.77
C GLU A 202 -4.18 -9.99 14.16
N GLU A 203 -5.23 -9.84 14.98
CA GLU A 203 -6.14 -10.95 15.30
C GLU A 203 -6.78 -11.53 14.04
N ILE A 204 -7.25 -10.67 13.12
CA ILE A 204 -7.78 -11.10 11.82
C ILE A 204 -6.73 -11.93 11.04
N ILE A 205 -5.49 -11.45 10.96
CA ILE A 205 -4.41 -12.17 10.26
C ILE A 205 -4.12 -13.50 10.93
N LEU A 206 -4.13 -13.55 12.25
CA LEU A 206 -3.92 -14.78 13.02
C LEU A 206 -5.02 -15.81 12.74
N LYS A 207 -6.28 -15.38 12.66
CA LYS A 207 -7.40 -16.28 12.29
C LYS A 207 -7.25 -16.83 10.87
N LEU A 208 -6.78 -16.01 9.92
CA LEU A 208 -6.48 -16.49 8.57
C LEU A 208 -5.33 -17.49 8.53
N ASP A 209 -4.28 -17.30 9.34
CA ASP A 209 -3.19 -18.27 9.47
C ASP A 209 -3.70 -19.59 10.09
N ALA A 210 -4.59 -19.52 11.07
CA ALA A 210 -5.25 -20.71 11.64
C ALA A 210 -6.12 -21.42 10.61
N LEU A 211 -6.94 -20.68 9.85
CA LEU A 211 -7.77 -21.24 8.79
C LEU A 211 -6.93 -21.92 7.70
N LEU A 212 -5.84 -21.28 7.28
CA LEU A 212 -4.91 -21.86 6.32
C LEU A 212 -4.34 -23.21 6.81
N LEU A 213 -3.96 -23.29 8.09
CA LEU A 213 -3.51 -24.53 8.70
C LEU A 213 -4.64 -25.57 8.75
N GLU A 214 -5.86 -25.16 9.08
CA GLU A 214 -7.00 -26.06 9.16
C GLU A 214 -7.34 -26.66 7.79
N ILE A 215 -7.48 -25.83 6.75
CA ILE A 215 -7.73 -26.27 5.37
C ILE A 215 -6.62 -27.20 4.87
N SER A 216 -5.37 -26.98 5.29
CA SER A 216 -4.26 -27.85 4.87
C SER A 216 -4.37 -29.28 5.39
N LYS A 217 -5.11 -29.52 6.49
CA LYS A 217 -5.29 -30.86 7.09
C LYS A 217 -6.32 -31.71 6.35
N PHE A 218 -7.27 -31.08 5.65
CA PHE A 218 -8.36 -31.79 5.01
C PHE A 218 -8.06 -32.06 3.54
N ASN A 219 -8.20 -33.31 3.09
CA ASN A 219 -8.06 -33.67 1.67
C ASN A 219 -9.36 -33.49 0.89
N THR A 220 -10.50 -33.63 1.57
CA THR A 220 -11.86 -33.43 1.07
C THR A 220 -12.69 -32.83 2.20
N LEU A 221 -13.61 -31.92 1.90
CA LEU A 221 -14.58 -31.33 2.84
C LEU A 221 -15.95 -31.28 2.19
N GLU A 222 -17.00 -31.58 2.96
CA GLU A 222 -18.38 -31.29 2.57
C GLU A 222 -18.84 -29.92 3.12
N ALA A 223 -19.86 -29.31 2.51
CA ALA A 223 -20.34 -27.97 2.90
C ALA A 223 -20.74 -27.89 4.39
N GLY A 224 -21.39 -28.92 4.93
CA GLY A 224 -21.78 -28.99 6.34
C GLY A 224 -20.60 -29.17 7.32
N GLU A 225 -19.44 -29.62 6.85
CA GLU A 225 -18.23 -29.73 7.68
C GLU A 225 -17.55 -28.36 7.83
N ILE A 226 -17.66 -27.50 6.82
CA ILE A 226 -17.07 -26.14 6.82
C ILE A 226 -17.76 -25.23 7.80
N ASP A 227 -19.10 -25.25 7.84
CA ASP A 227 -19.86 -24.47 8.82
C ASP A 227 -19.57 -24.90 10.25
N ASN A 228 -18.96 -26.06 10.45
CA ASN A 228 -18.52 -26.56 11.74
C ASN A 228 -17.05 -26.29 12.05
N MET A 229 -16.25 -25.82 11.08
CA MET A 229 -14.87 -25.40 11.29
C MET A 229 -14.84 -24.24 12.29
N ARG A 230 -14.04 -24.41 13.34
CA ARG A 230 -13.97 -23.45 14.43
C ARG A 230 -13.44 -22.11 13.91
N GLU A 231 -12.49 -22.13 13.00
CA GLU A 231 -11.86 -20.95 12.45
C GLU A 231 -12.83 -20.13 11.57
N ILE A 232 -13.75 -20.79 10.84
CA ILE A 232 -14.84 -20.10 10.11
C ILE A 232 -15.80 -19.44 11.09
N LYS A 233 -16.20 -20.11 12.18
CA LYS A 233 -17.07 -19.53 13.22
C LYS A 233 -16.41 -18.33 13.90
N GLU A 234 -15.12 -18.44 14.22
CA GLU A 234 -14.35 -17.34 14.83
C GLU A 234 -14.25 -16.14 13.86
N MET A 235 -14.06 -16.37 12.57
CA MET A 235 -14.08 -15.31 11.55
C MET A 235 -15.48 -14.67 11.39
N ASP A 236 -16.54 -15.47 11.39
CA ASP A 236 -17.92 -14.97 11.37
C ASP A 236 -18.24 -14.13 12.63
N GLU A 237 -17.69 -14.50 13.80
CA GLU A 237 -17.78 -13.69 15.01
C GLU A 237 -17.03 -12.35 14.89
N LEU A 238 -15.82 -12.34 14.31
CA LEU A 238 -15.09 -11.10 14.03
C LEU A 238 -15.86 -10.21 13.06
N ILE A 239 -16.43 -10.79 11.99
CA ILE A 239 -17.30 -10.07 11.06
C ILE A 239 -18.49 -9.47 11.79
N ARG A 240 -19.15 -10.24 12.67
CA ARG A 240 -20.28 -9.74 13.44
C ARG A 240 -19.88 -8.63 14.40
N LYS A 241 -18.78 -8.77 15.14
CA LYS A 241 -18.25 -7.73 16.04
C LYS A 241 -17.99 -6.45 15.26
N SER A 242 -17.31 -6.53 14.13
CA SER A 242 -16.97 -5.36 13.29
C SER A 242 -18.19 -4.61 12.74
N LYS A 243 -19.32 -5.29 12.49
CA LYS A 243 -20.57 -4.64 12.06
C LYS A 243 -21.12 -3.69 13.13
N TYR A 244 -20.73 -3.86 14.39
CA TYR A 244 -21.06 -2.94 15.50
C TYR A 244 -20.07 -1.79 15.67
N TYR A 245 -18.95 -1.76 14.93
CA TYR A 245 -18.00 -0.65 14.89
C TYR A 245 -18.31 0.39 13.80
N ARG A 246 -19.41 0.20 13.04
CA ARG A 246 -19.90 1.13 12.02
C ARG A 246 -20.64 2.32 12.63
#